data_AF-A0AA45C711-F1
#
_entry.id   AF-A0AA45C711-F1
#
_cell.length_a   1.000
_cell.length_b   1.000
_cell.length_c   1.000
_cell.angle_alpha   90.00
_cell.angle_beta   90.00
_cell.angle_gamma   90.00
#
_symmetry.space_group_name_H-M   'P 1'
#
loop_
_entity.id
_entity.type
_entity.pdbx_description
1 polymer ?
#
loop_
_entity_poly.entity_id
_entity_poly.type
_entity_poly.pdbx_seq_one_letter_code
_entity_poly.pdbx_strand_id
1 'polypeptide(L)'
;MFMKGREGFTILEVLIVLGIIAIIGSIAVPVVGGVIKQANATKILTEMRQVQSATIQYVLIEGKDKSLTIDDLKNEELLNPKIDSNIILKEYNKRLYVVYDLDEPDIKYFKKVDKEINTEVEGRPSIFIDF
;
A
#
# COMPACT_ATOMS: atom_id res chain seq x y z
N MET A 1 -22.56 -30.87 53.56
CA MET A 1 -22.55 -30.31 52.19
C MET A 1 -21.76 -29.02 52.24
N PHE A 2 -20.48 -29.02 51.87
CA PHE A 2 -19.62 -27.83 51.95
C PHE A 2 -19.92 -26.92 50.76
N MET A 3 -20.58 -25.78 51.00
CA MET A 3 -20.76 -24.74 50.00
C MET A 3 -19.40 -24.07 49.78
N LYS A 4 -18.75 -24.43 48.66
CA LYS A 4 -17.52 -23.79 48.16
C LYS A 4 -17.77 -22.27 48.07
N GLY A 5 -16.99 -21.51 48.85
CA GLY A 5 -17.01 -20.05 48.80
C GLY A 5 -16.74 -19.56 47.38
N ARG A 6 -17.59 -18.68 46.89
CA ARG A 6 -17.38 -18.00 45.61
C ARG A 6 -16.36 -16.90 45.85
N GLU A 7 -15.11 -17.16 45.50
CA GLU A 7 -14.07 -16.12 45.46
C GLU A 7 -14.38 -15.19 44.28
N GLY A 8 -14.69 -13.93 44.58
CA GLY A 8 -14.90 -12.87 43.60
C GLY A 8 -13.62 -12.09 43.37
N PHE A 9 -13.44 -11.58 42.15
CA PHE A 9 -12.33 -10.70 41.80
C PHE A 9 -12.41 -9.39 42.58
N THR A 10 -11.30 -8.92 43.14
CA THR A 10 -11.29 -7.60 43.80
C THR A 10 -11.22 -6.49 42.75
N ILE A 11 -11.86 -5.35 43.02
CA ILE A 11 -11.81 -4.18 42.13
C ILE A 11 -10.37 -3.72 41.91
N LEU A 12 -9.54 -3.80 42.95
CA LEU A 12 -8.12 -3.44 42.89
C LEU A 12 -7.37 -4.27 41.84
N GLU A 13 -7.66 -5.55 41.76
CA GLU A 13 -7.01 -6.47 40.84
C GLU A 13 -7.38 -6.16 39.39
N VAL A 14 -8.65 -5.85 39.11
CA VAL A 14 -9.08 -5.37 37.79
C VAL A 14 -8.44 -4.01 37.46
N LEU A 15 -8.34 -3.10 38.44
CA LEU A 15 -7.80 -1.76 38.24
C LEU A 15 -6.31 -1.79 37.88
N ILE A 16 -5.51 -2.59 38.58
CA ILE A 16 -4.08 -2.76 38.28
C ILE A 16 -3.90 -3.37 36.88
N VAL A 17 -4.70 -4.39 36.54
CA VAL A 17 -4.65 -5.04 35.22
C VAL A 17 -4.98 -4.05 34.10
N LEU A 18 -6.05 -3.27 34.24
CA LEU A 18 -6.40 -2.23 33.27
C LEU A 18 -5.34 -1.14 33.19
N GLY A 19 -4.71 -0.77 34.31
CA GLY A 19 -3.60 0.17 34.34
C GLY A 19 -2.39 -0.31 33.52
N ILE A 20 -1.99 -1.57 33.69
CA ILE A 20 -0.87 -2.16 32.93
C ILE A 20 -1.24 -2.28 31.44
N ILE A 21 -2.44 -2.74 31.10
CA ILE A 21 -2.92 -2.84 29.71
C ILE A 21 -2.95 -1.46 29.05
N ALA A 22 -3.40 -0.42 29.76
CA ALA A 22 -3.42 0.95 29.24
C ALA A 22 -2.01 1.48 28.93
N ILE A 23 -1.04 1.21 29.80
CA ILE A 23 0.36 1.61 29.58
C ILE A 23 0.92 0.91 28.33
N ILE A 24 0.77 -0.42 28.23
CA ILE A 24 1.25 -1.18 27.07
C ILE A 24 0.53 -0.74 25.79
N GLY A 25 -0.80 -0.60 25.85
CA GLY A 25 -1.64 -0.20 24.73
C GLY A 25 -1.27 1.17 24.18
N SER A 26 -0.92 2.12 25.06
CA SER A 26 -0.50 3.47 24.65
C SER A 26 0.72 3.47 23.72
N ILE A 27 1.64 2.52 23.89
CA ILE A 27 2.84 2.38 23.06
C ILE A 27 2.56 1.50 21.83
N ALA A 28 1.79 0.43 22.01
CA ALA A 28 1.55 -0.55 20.94
C ALA A 28 0.68 0.00 19.79
N VAL A 29 -0.39 0.74 20.09
CA VAL A 29 -1.35 1.23 19.10
C VAL A 29 -0.72 2.09 17.98
N PRO A 30 0.08 3.14 18.26
CA PRO A 30 0.66 3.97 17.20
C PRO A 30 1.67 3.20 16.32
N VAL A 31 2.36 2.21 16.89
CA VAL A 31 3.32 1.37 16.14
C VAL A 31 2.61 0.52 15.10
N VAL A 32 1.51 -0.14 15.48
CA VAL A 32 0.71 -0.98 14.57
C VAL A 32 0.17 -0.16 13.40
N GLY A 33 -0.31 1.05 13.64
CA GLY A 33 -0.78 1.94 12.57
C GLY A 33 0.29 2.26 11.53
N GLY A 34 1.53 2.49 11.97
CA GLY A 34 2.66 2.72 11.07
C GLY A 34 3.03 1.49 10.24
N VAL A 35 3.00 0.29 10.83
CA VAL A 35 3.29 -0.97 10.13
C VAL A 35 2.25 -1.27 9.07
N ILE A 36 0.96 -1.05 9.36
CA ILE A 36 -0.12 -1.25 8.38
C ILE A 36 0.05 -0.32 7.17
N LYS A 37 0.34 0.96 7.41
CA LYS A 37 0.60 1.92 6.31
C LYS A 37 1.80 1.51 5.46
N GLN A 38 2.87 1.01 6.08
CA GLN A 38 4.02 0.49 5.34
C GLN A 38 3.66 -0.75 4.52
N ALA A 39 2.90 -1.69 5.08
CA ALA A 39 2.45 -2.88 4.36
C ALA A 39 1.56 -2.54 3.15
N ASN A 40 0.65 -1.57 3.31
CA ASN A 40 -0.18 -1.08 2.21
C ASN A 40 0.67 -0.44 1.11
N ALA A 41 1.66 0.40 1.46
CA ALA A 41 2.59 0.98 0.49
C ALA A 41 3.39 -0.10 -0.26
N THR A 42 3.86 -1.15 0.44
CA THR A 42 4.54 -2.30 -0.19
C THR A 42 3.62 -3.05 -1.17
N LYS A 43 2.36 -3.26 -0.78
CA LYS A 43 1.36 -3.91 -1.65
C LYS A 43 1.15 -3.10 -2.93
N ILE A 44 0.84 -1.80 -2.80
CA ILE A 44 0.60 -0.91 -3.94
C ILE A 44 1.84 -0.84 -4.84
N LEU A 45 3.04 -0.71 -4.26
CA LEU A 45 4.28 -0.69 -5.03
C LEU A 45 4.49 -1.99 -5.84
N THR A 46 4.16 -3.14 -5.24
CA THR A 46 4.24 -4.43 -5.93
C THR A 46 3.29 -4.45 -7.13
N GLU A 47 2.06 -3.96 -6.95
CA GLU A 47 1.07 -3.86 -8.03
C GLU A 47 1.53 -2.87 -9.12
N MET A 48 2.09 -1.72 -8.76
CA MET A 48 2.65 -0.76 -9.73
C MET A 48 3.78 -1.38 -10.57
N ARG A 49 4.64 -2.21 -9.96
CA ARG A 49 5.71 -2.94 -10.67
C ARG A 49 5.16 -4.02 -11.60
N GLN A 50 4.06 -4.67 -11.23
CA GLN A 50 3.35 -5.60 -12.12
C GLN A 50 2.80 -4.85 -13.34
N VAL A 51 2.16 -3.69 -13.13
CA VAL A 51 1.68 -2.82 -14.21
C VAL A 51 2.83 -2.38 -15.11
N GLN A 52 3.96 -1.95 -14.54
CA GLN A 52 5.16 -1.60 -15.31
C GLN A 52 5.61 -2.77 -16.20
N SER A 53 5.71 -3.98 -15.63
CA SER A 53 6.17 -5.18 -16.35
C SER A 53 5.21 -5.58 -17.47
N ALA A 54 3.90 -5.48 -17.24
CA ALA A 54 2.88 -5.73 -18.26
C ALA A 54 2.92 -4.68 -19.38
N THR A 55 3.13 -3.41 -19.03
CA THR A 55 3.25 -2.32 -20.00
C THR A 55 4.47 -2.51 -20.90
N ILE A 56 5.62 -2.91 -20.32
CA ILE A 56 6.83 -3.26 -21.08
C ILE A 56 6.56 -4.40 -22.05
N GLN A 57 5.94 -5.48 -21.58
CA GLN A 57 5.59 -6.61 -22.44
C GLN A 57 4.67 -6.20 -23.61
N TYR A 58 3.65 -5.39 -23.33
CA TYR A 58 2.74 -4.91 -24.36
C TYR A 58 3.45 -4.08 -25.43
N VAL A 59 4.29 -3.11 -25.02
CA VAL A 59 5.03 -2.26 -25.97
C VAL A 59 6.01 -3.08 -26.82
N LEU A 60 6.60 -4.13 -26.27
CA LEU A 60 7.48 -5.04 -27.03
C LEU A 60 6.72 -5.85 -28.09
N ILE A 61 5.43 -6.14 -27.87
CA ILE A 61 4.59 -6.95 -28.77
C ILE A 61 3.91 -6.07 -29.83
N GLU A 62 3.25 -4.98 -29.43
CA GLU A 62 2.46 -4.13 -30.33
C GLU A 62 3.20 -2.92 -30.91
N GLY A 63 4.34 -2.53 -30.33
CA GLY A 63 5.08 -1.32 -30.73
C GLY A 63 4.61 -0.04 -30.03
N LYS A 64 5.47 1.00 -30.05
CA LYS A 64 5.39 2.23 -29.22
C LYS A 64 4.21 3.20 -29.49
N ASP A 65 3.31 2.91 -30.43
CA ASP A 65 2.51 3.97 -31.07
C ASP A 65 1.08 4.15 -30.54
N LYS A 66 0.71 3.46 -29.45
CA LYS A 66 -0.62 3.62 -28.81
C LYS A 66 -0.53 4.30 -27.45
N SER A 67 -1.45 5.23 -27.22
CA SER A 67 -1.77 5.78 -25.90
C SER A 67 -2.28 4.65 -25.00
N LEU A 68 -1.37 4.06 -24.24
CA LEU A 68 -1.61 2.89 -23.40
C LEU A 68 -2.45 3.23 -22.17
N THR A 69 -3.61 2.57 -22.05
CA THR A 69 -4.45 2.64 -20.85
C THR A 69 -4.37 1.31 -20.10
N ILE A 70 -4.60 1.33 -18.79
CA ILE A 70 -4.59 0.10 -17.98
C ILE A 70 -5.67 -0.89 -18.43
N ASP A 71 -6.76 -0.40 -19.02
CA ASP A 71 -7.81 -1.24 -19.57
C ASP A 71 -7.32 -2.06 -20.77
N ASP A 72 -6.39 -1.54 -21.57
CA ASP A 72 -5.77 -2.31 -22.66
C ASP A 72 -4.96 -3.49 -22.11
N LEU A 73 -4.21 -3.28 -21.01
CA LEU A 73 -3.43 -4.33 -20.35
C LEU A 73 -4.30 -5.39 -19.67
N LYS A 74 -5.49 -5.02 -19.19
CA LYS A 74 -6.47 -5.97 -18.63
C LYS A 74 -7.13 -6.80 -19.72
N ASN A 75 -7.45 -6.18 -20.85
CA ASN A 75 -8.08 -6.85 -21.99
C ASN A 75 -7.16 -7.88 -22.65
N GLU A 76 -5.84 -7.67 -22.58
CA GLU A 76 -4.82 -8.62 -23.07
C GLU A 76 -4.44 -9.71 -22.04
N GLU A 77 -5.17 -9.84 -20.92
CA GLU A 77 -4.90 -10.78 -19.81
C GLU A 77 -3.49 -10.68 -19.17
N LEU A 78 -2.74 -9.61 -19.46
CA LEU A 78 -1.39 -9.39 -18.94
C LEU A 78 -1.38 -8.91 -17.48
N LEU A 79 -2.56 -8.59 -16.92
CA LEU A 79 -2.75 -8.12 -15.57
C LEU A 79 -3.78 -8.95 -14.80
N ASN A 80 -3.43 -9.29 -13.56
CA ASN A 80 -4.38 -9.90 -12.62
C ASN A 80 -5.51 -8.88 -12.30
N PRO A 81 -6.80 -9.27 -12.33
CA PRO A 81 -7.92 -8.31 -12.25
C PRO A 81 -8.08 -7.58 -10.91
N LYS A 82 -7.30 -7.94 -9.89
CA LYS A 82 -7.31 -7.31 -8.56
C LYS A 82 -6.13 -6.37 -8.39
N ILE A 83 -6.10 -5.31 -9.18
CA ILE A 83 -5.16 -4.19 -9.02
C ILE A 83 -5.93 -3.01 -8.44
N ASP A 84 -5.31 -2.27 -7.54
CA ASP A 84 -5.87 -1.03 -6.99
C ASP A 84 -6.24 -0.05 -8.12
N SER A 85 -7.49 0.43 -8.10
CA SER A 85 -8.03 1.32 -9.14
C SER A 85 -7.34 2.68 -9.21
N ASN A 86 -6.60 3.06 -8.17
CA ASN A 86 -5.85 4.31 -8.15
C ASN A 86 -4.49 4.20 -8.86
N ILE A 87 -4.07 3.01 -9.27
CA ILE A 87 -2.88 2.86 -10.11
C ILE A 87 -3.31 3.20 -11.54
N ILE A 88 -2.61 4.14 -12.18
CA ILE A 88 -2.87 4.63 -13.53
C ILE A 88 -1.58 4.75 -14.34
N LEU A 89 -1.70 4.74 -15.67
CA LEU A 89 -0.60 5.12 -16.56
C LEU A 89 -0.76 6.60 -16.92
N LYS A 90 0.32 7.37 -16.78
CA LYS A 90 0.37 8.78 -17.18
C LYS A 90 1.64 9.06 -17.94
N GLU A 91 1.51 9.78 -19.06
CA GLU A 91 2.65 10.35 -19.76
C GLU A 91 2.98 11.73 -19.16
N TYR A 92 4.24 11.95 -18.83
CA TYR A 92 4.75 13.22 -18.34
C TYR A 92 6.12 13.48 -18.96
N ASN A 93 6.35 14.69 -19.50
CA ASN A 93 7.61 15.05 -20.17
C ASN A 93 8.09 14.03 -21.24
N LYS A 94 7.16 13.49 -22.05
CA LYS A 94 7.44 12.46 -23.08
C LYS A 94 7.98 11.13 -22.55
N ARG A 95 7.69 10.84 -21.28
CA ARG A 95 8.05 9.61 -20.58
C ARG A 95 6.80 9.01 -19.97
N LEU A 96 6.68 7.68 -20.02
CA LEU A 96 5.54 6.98 -19.43
C LEU A 96 5.85 6.62 -17.98
N TYR A 97 4.86 6.81 -17.11
CA TYR A 97 4.96 6.48 -15.70
C TYR A 97 3.75 5.65 -15.26
N VAL A 98 4.00 4.68 -14.38
CA VAL A 98 2.96 4.13 -13.52
C VAL A 98 2.82 5.05 -12.32
N VAL A 99 1.62 5.57 -12.05
CA VAL A 99 1.36 6.57 -11.01
C VAL A 99 0.28 6.07 -10.08
N TYR A 100 0.45 6.28 -8.78
CA TYR A 100 -0.60 6.07 -7.80
C TYR A 100 -1.35 7.38 -7.57
N ASP A 101 -2.53 7.51 -8.18
CA ASP A 101 -3.38 8.70 -8.21
C ASP A 101 -4.34 8.69 -7.00
N LEU A 102 -3.80 9.08 -5.86
CA LEU A 102 -4.57 9.43 -4.67
C LEU A 102 -4.38 10.93 -4.40
N ASP A 103 -5.37 11.59 -3.82
CA ASP A 103 -5.32 13.03 -3.52
C ASP A 103 -4.17 13.38 -2.55
N GLU A 104 -3.99 12.56 -1.51
CA GLU A 104 -2.93 12.73 -0.51
C GLU A 104 -2.31 11.36 -0.15
N PRO A 105 -1.41 10.82 -0.98
CA PRO A 105 -0.76 9.55 -0.69
C PRO A 105 0.22 9.72 0.47
N ASP A 106 0.34 8.67 1.27
CA ASP A 106 1.28 8.55 2.38
C ASP A 106 2.74 8.39 1.87
N ILE A 107 3.27 9.38 1.12
CA ILE A 107 4.56 9.34 0.38
C ILE A 107 5.72 8.89 1.26
N LYS A 108 5.70 9.28 2.55
CA LYS A 108 6.68 8.86 3.55
C LYS A 108 6.82 7.34 3.63
N TYR A 109 5.74 6.60 3.51
CA TYR A 109 5.74 5.14 3.58
C TYR A 109 6.20 4.52 2.28
N PHE A 110 5.85 5.07 1.13
CA PHE A 110 6.39 4.67 -0.16
C PHE A 110 7.92 4.80 -0.20
N LYS A 111 8.46 5.97 0.20
CA LYS A 111 9.92 6.21 0.27
C LYS A 111 10.65 5.34 1.30
N LYS A 112 9.94 4.81 2.31
CA LYS A 112 10.50 3.86 3.28
C LYS A 112 10.60 2.45 2.71
N VAL A 113 9.64 2.05 1.88
CA VAL A 113 9.63 0.74 1.22
C VAL A 113 10.64 0.73 0.07
N ASP A 114 10.65 1.80 -0.71
CA ASP A 114 11.52 1.95 -1.87
C ASP A 114 12.01 3.38 -1.98
N LYS A 115 13.33 3.55 -1.81
CA LYS A 115 13.98 4.87 -1.79
C LYS A 115 14.05 5.50 -3.18
N GLU A 116 13.92 4.69 -4.23
CA GLU A 116 14.08 5.10 -5.62
C GLU A 116 12.74 5.48 -6.26
N ILE A 117 11.64 5.41 -5.50
CA ILE A 117 10.33 5.80 -6.02
C ILE A 117 10.29 7.28 -6.39
N ASN A 118 9.82 7.56 -7.59
CA ASN A 118 9.73 8.91 -8.11
C ASN A 118 8.50 9.61 -7.56
N THR A 119 8.54 10.95 -7.60
CA THR A 119 7.40 11.82 -7.28
C THR A 119 7.26 12.96 -8.30
N GLU A 120 7.81 12.75 -9.49
CA GLU A 120 7.88 13.76 -10.56
C GLU A 120 6.50 14.06 -11.14
N VAL A 121 5.58 13.10 -11.08
CA VAL A 121 4.22 13.25 -11.59
C VAL A 121 3.35 13.82 -10.47
N GLU A 122 3.19 15.14 -10.46
CA GLU A 122 2.29 15.87 -9.55
C GLU A 122 2.57 15.62 -8.05
N GLY A 123 3.80 15.24 -7.66
CA GLY A 123 4.13 14.90 -6.28
C GLY A 123 3.64 13.52 -5.84
N ARG A 124 3.08 12.72 -6.74
CA ARG A 124 2.50 11.40 -6.47
C ARG A 124 3.52 10.29 -6.66
N PRO A 125 3.46 9.18 -5.89
CA PRO A 125 4.34 8.04 -6.09
C PRO A 125 4.26 7.53 -7.53
N SER A 126 5.40 7.49 -8.20
CA SER A 126 5.48 7.09 -9.59
C SER A 126 6.69 6.21 -9.90
N ILE A 127 6.54 5.34 -10.90
CA ILE A 127 7.60 4.48 -11.43
C ILE A 127 7.74 4.82 -12.91
N PHE A 128 8.96 5.21 -13.31
CA PHE A 128 9.29 5.46 -14.70
C PHE A 128 9.34 4.15 -15.47
N ILE A 129 8.77 4.13 -16.68
CA ILE A 129 8.87 3.00 -17.60
C ILE A 129 9.85 3.36 -18.70
N ASP A 130 10.99 2.66 -18.72
CA ASP A 130 12.03 2.83 -19.73
C ASP A 130 11.80 1.84 -20.88
N PHE A 131 11.86 2.32 -22.12
CA PHE A 131 11.65 1.54 -23.34
C PHE A 131 12.59 1.95 -24.46
#